data_AF-A0A3S2AU23-F1
#
_entry.id   AF-A0A3S2AU23-F1
#
_cell.length_a   1.000
_cell.length_b   1.000
_cell.length_c   1.000
_cell.angle_alpha   90.00
_cell.angle_beta   90.00
_cell.angle_gamma   90.00
#
_symmetry.space_group_name_H-M   'P 1'
#
loop_
_entity.id
_entity.type
_entity.pdbx_description
1 polymer ?
#
loop_
_entity_poly.entity_id
_entity_poly.type
_entity_poly.pdbx_seq_one_letter_code
_entity_poly.pdbx_strand_id
1 'polypeptide(L)'
;AVEDNEALLEAGGFSRLLGFATKWEKPLFPLKGADLTALGATPGPKLGEILRNLEAEWVEAGFAPDRDALLKRAAEALQAG
;
A
#
# COMPACT_ATOMS: atom_id res chain seq x y z
N ALA A 1 5.20 -3.27 -42.33
CA ALA A 1 5.60 -4.67 -42.60
C ALA A 1 6.73 -5.16 -41.70
N VAL A 2 7.93 -4.56 -41.74
CA VAL A 2 9.02 -4.92 -40.80
C VAL A 2 8.78 -4.34 -39.40
N GLU A 3 8.35 -3.07 -39.32
CA GLU A 3 8.00 -2.40 -38.06
C GLU A 3 6.84 -3.10 -37.31
N ASP A 4 5.82 -3.58 -38.04
CA ASP A 4 4.69 -4.32 -37.45
C ASP A 4 5.13 -5.65 -36.78
N ASN A 5 6.19 -6.28 -37.30
CA ASN A 5 6.70 -7.55 -36.79
C ASN A 5 7.52 -7.36 -35.50
N GLU A 6 8.23 -6.24 -35.41
CA GLU A 6 9.03 -5.84 -34.24
C GLU A 6 8.12 -5.47 -33.06
N ALA A 7 7.06 -4.70 -33.33
CA ALA A 7 6.03 -4.37 -32.34
C ALA A 7 5.29 -5.62 -31.81
N LEU A 8 5.02 -6.61 -32.67
CA LEU A 8 4.37 -7.86 -32.26
C LEU A 8 5.27 -8.71 -31.32
N LEU A 9 6.57 -8.75 -31.60
CA LEU A 9 7.59 -9.44 -30.79
C LEU A 9 7.76 -8.79 -29.42
N GLU A 10 7.81 -7.46 -29.38
CA GLU A 10 7.89 -6.68 -28.14
C GLU A 10 6.63 -6.88 -27.27
N ALA A 11 5.44 -6.83 -27.87
CA ALA A 11 4.18 -7.11 -27.18
C ALA A 11 4.13 -8.55 -26.62
N GLY A 12 4.68 -9.53 -27.34
CA GLY A 12 4.84 -10.90 -26.86
C GLY A 12 5.69 -11.00 -25.58
N GLY A 13 6.72 -10.15 -25.45
CA GLY A 13 7.59 -10.07 -24.27
C GLY A 13 6.85 -9.68 -22.98
N PHE A 14 5.80 -8.87 -23.10
CA PHE A 14 5.05 -8.35 -21.95
C PHE A 14 3.85 -9.22 -21.52
N SER A 15 3.54 -10.30 -22.25
CA SER A 15 2.36 -11.14 -22.00
C SER A 15 2.23 -11.63 -20.53
N ARG A 16 3.36 -12.00 -19.89
CA ARG A 16 3.38 -12.42 -18.47
C ARG A 16 3.06 -11.28 -17.50
N LEU A 17 3.63 -10.09 -17.74
CA LEU A 17 3.38 -8.91 -16.91
C LEU A 17 1.93 -8.43 -17.07
N LEU A 18 1.40 -8.48 -18.29
CA LEU A 18 -0.01 -8.20 -18.56
C LEU A 18 -0.93 -9.20 -17.85
N GLY A 19 -0.60 -10.49 -17.90
CA GLY A 19 -1.33 -11.53 -17.19
C GLY A 19 -1.31 -11.39 -15.66
N PHE A 20 -0.26 -10.82 -15.09
CA PHE A 20 -0.19 -10.47 -13.67
C PHE A 20 -1.02 -9.21 -13.35
N ALA A 21 -0.80 -8.12 -14.10
CA ALA A 21 -1.45 -6.83 -13.88
C ALA A 21 -2.97 -6.91 -14.01
N THR A 22 -3.49 -7.71 -14.94
CA THR A 22 -4.93 -7.93 -15.13
C THR A 22 -5.61 -8.67 -13.98
N LYS A 23 -4.85 -9.39 -13.14
CA LYS A 23 -5.35 -10.09 -11.96
C LYS A 23 -5.07 -9.36 -10.65
N TRP A 24 -4.35 -8.24 -10.72
CA TRP A 24 -3.99 -7.50 -9.52
C TRP A 24 -5.23 -6.78 -8.96
N GLU A 25 -5.45 -6.95 -7.67
CA GLU A 25 -6.48 -6.24 -6.92
C GLU A 25 -5.81 -5.25 -5.98
N LYS A 26 -6.31 -4.01 -5.94
CA LYS A 26 -5.79 -2.97 -5.05
C LYS A 26 -5.95 -3.44 -3.59
N PRO A 27 -4.85 -3.58 -2.83
CA PRO A 27 -4.95 -3.92 -1.42
C PRO A 27 -5.67 -2.81 -0.64
N LEU A 28 -6.49 -3.21 0.33
CA LEU A 28 -7.11 -2.29 1.28
C LEU A 28 -6.16 -2.04 2.46
N PHE A 29 -6.00 -0.77 2.84
CA PHE A 29 -5.17 -0.44 3.99
C PHE A 29 -5.70 -1.13 5.25
N PRO A 30 -4.88 -1.90 5.99
CA PRO A 30 -5.38 -2.85 6.98
C PRO A 30 -5.66 -2.23 8.35
N LEU A 31 -5.41 -0.93 8.55
CA LEU A 31 -5.70 -0.23 9.81
C LEU A 31 -6.90 0.71 9.70
N LYS A 32 -7.61 0.84 10.82
CA LYS A 32 -8.72 1.77 11.04
C LYS A 32 -8.45 2.62 12.27
N GLY A 33 -9.20 3.70 12.44
CA GLY A 33 -9.07 4.56 13.63
C GLY A 33 -9.27 3.82 14.94
N ALA A 34 -10.13 2.80 14.97
CA ALA A 34 -10.35 1.95 16.13
C ALA A 34 -9.07 1.25 16.62
N ASP A 35 -8.17 0.89 15.70
CA ASP A 35 -6.90 0.26 16.04
C ASP A 35 -5.99 1.20 16.83
N LEU A 36 -5.91 2.48 16.42
CA LEU A 36 -5.12 3.48 17.12
C LEU A 36 -5.76 3.85 18.48
N THR A 37 -7.09 3.89 18.55
CA THR A 37 -7.76 4.11 19.85
C THR A 37 -7.51 2.95 20.83
N ALA A 38 -7.42 1.71 20.33
CA ALA A 38 -7.06 0.55 21.14
C ALA A 38 -5.61 0.60 21.64
N LEU A 39 -4.73 1.31 20.93
CA LEU A 39 -3.36 1.62 21.36
C LEU A 39 -3.29 2.80 22.36
N GLY A 40 -4.43 3.38 22.74
CA GLY A 40 -4.51 4.48 23.71
C GLY A 40 -4.57 5.89 23.09
N ALA A 41 -4.73 6.01 21.77
CA ALA A 41 -4.88 7.31 21.12
C ALA A 41 -6.24 7.95 21.43
N THR A 42 -6.25 9.26 21.71
CA THR A 42 -7.48 10.05 21.80
C THR A 42 -8.01 10.36 20.40
N PRO A 43 -9.31 10.17 20.12
CA PRO A 43 -9.90 10.56 18.84
C PRO A 43 -9.68 12.05 18.52
N GLY A 44 -9.27 12.35 17.30
CA GLY A 44 -9.06 13.72 16.84
C GLY A 44 -8.30 13.80 15.52
N PRO A 45 -8.08 15.02 14.98
CA PRO A 45 -7.42 15.25 13.69
C PRO A 45 -6.04 14.57 13.58
N LYS A 46 -5.25 14.62 14.66
CA LYS A 46 -3.91 14.01 14.74
C LYS A 46 -3.93 12.51 14.48
N LEU A 47 -4.96 11.80 14.93
CA LEU A 47 -5.11 10.37 14.69
C LEU A 47 -5.31 10.07 13.20
N GLY A 48 -6.12 10.89 12.52
CA GLY A 48 -6.31 10.80 11.08
C GLY A 48 -5.05 11.11 10.28
N GLU A 49 -4.24 12.07 10.75
CA GLU A 49 -2.94 12.38 10.14
C GLU A 49 -1.96 11.21 10.27
N ILE A 50 -1.89 10.56 11.42
CA ILE A 50 -1.06 9.35 11.62
C ILE A 50 -1.49 8.24 10.67
N LEU A 51 -2.79 7.95 10.57
CA LEU A 51 -3.31 6.95 9.64
C LEU A 51 -2.94 7.26 8.18
N ARG A 52 -3.09 8.52 7.76
CA ARG A 52 -2.77 8.94 6.40
C ARG A 52 -1.28 8.78 6.09
N ASN A 53 -0.42 9.09 7.04
CA ASN A 53 1.03 8.93 6.89
C ASN A 53 1.41 7.44 6.81
N LEU A 54 0.81 6.59 7.64
CA LEU A 54 1.03 5.14 7.59
C LEU A 54 0.54 4.53 6.28
N GLU A 55 -0.60 4.96 5.76
CA GLU A 55 -1.11 4.51 4.45
C GLU A 55 -0.14 4.91 3.33
N ALA A 56 0.40 6.13 3.36
CA ALA A 56 1.41 6.57 2.40
C ALA A 56 2.69 5.72 2.49
N GLU A 57 3.23 5.49 3.70
CA GLU A 57 4.40 4.61 3.91
C GLU A 57 4.13 3.18 3.39
N TRP A 58 2.93 2.66 3.59
CA TRP A 58 2.53 1.33 3.12
C TRP A 58 2.44 1.23 1.58
N VAL A 59 1.93 2.27 0.93
CA VAL A 59 1.89 2.37 -0.55
C VAL A 59 3.31 2.44 -1.12
N GLU A 60 4.19 3.27 -0.54
CA GLU A 60 5.60 3.39 -0.97
C GLU A 60 6.37 2.07 -0.79
N ALA A 61 6.04 1.30 0.25
CA ALA A 61 6.61 -0.03 0.47
C ALA A 61 5.99 -1.13 -0.44
N GLY A 62 5.14 -0.77 -1.40
CA GLY A 62 4.52 -1.72 -2.32
C GLY A 62 3.52 -2.65 -1.64
N PHE A 63 2.81 -2.16 -0.62
CA PHE A 63 1.81 -2.90 0.15
C PHE A 63 2.39 -4.09 0.96
N ALA A 64 3.71 -4.16 1.12
CA ALA A 64 4.40 -5.28 1.76
C ALA A 64 4.22 -5.37 3.29
N PRO A 65 4.21 -4.26 4.06
CA PRO A 65 3.97 -4.33 5.50
C PRO A 65 2.58 -4.88 5.81
N ASP A 66 2.54 -5.87 6.70
CA ASP A 66 1.28 -6.43 7.19
C ASP A 66 0.66 -5.57 8.31
N ARG A 67 -0.50 -6.02 8.79
CA ARG A 67 -1.24 -5.32 9.84
C ARG A 67 -0.42 -5.15 11.12
N ASP A 68 0.34 -6.16 11.53
CA ASP A 68 1.07 -6.13 12.80
C ASP A 68 2.30 -5.21 12.72
N ALA A 69 3.00 -5.22 11.59
CA ALA A 69 4.06 -4.26 11.30
C ALA A 69 3.53 -2.82 11.33
N LEU A 70 2.38 -2.57 10.72
CA LEU A 70 1.74 -1.24 10.71
C LEU A 70 1.25 -0.82 12.10
N LEU A 71 0.71 -1.74 12.91
CA LEU A 71 0.34 -1.45 14.31
C LEU A 71 1.55 -1.05 15.15
N LYS A 72 2.68 -1.75 14.99
CA LYS A 72 3.93 -1.38 15.67
C LYS A 72 4.36 0.03 15.28
N ARG A 73 4.33 0.34 13.97
CA ARG A 73 4.65 1.67 13.46
C ARG A 73 3.69 2.74 13.97
N ALA A 74 2.40 2.42 14.08
CA ALA A 74 1.39 3.31 14.68
C ALA A 74 1.69 3.62 16.15
N ALA A 75 2.08 2.61 16.94
CA ALA A 75 2.47 2.81 18.33
C ALA A 75 3.70 3.71 18.45
N GLU A 76 4.71 3.55 17.59
CA GLU A 76 5.88 4.43 17.52
C GLU A 76 5.49 5.87 17.16
N ALA A 77 4.60 6.06 16.18
CA ALA A 77 4.13 7.38 15.77
C ALA A 77 3.33 8.10 16.86
N LEU A 78 2.55 7.36 17.66
CA LEU A 78 1.79 7.90 18.80
C LEU A 78 2.69 8.37 19.95
N GLN A 79 3.86 7.75 20.13
CA GLN A 79 4.85 8.15 21.15
C GLN A 79 5.68 9.35 20.71
N ALA A 80 5.85 9.54 19.40
CA ALA A 80 6.71 10.58 18.84
C ALA A 80 6.07 11.99 18.77
N GLY A 81 4.77 12.13 19.06
CA GLY A 81 4.05 13.39 18.94
C GLY A 81 3.24 13.74 20.17
#